data_AF-T1FE00-F1
#
_entry.id   AF-T1FE00-F1
#
_cell.length_a   1.000
_cell.length_b   1.000
_cell.length_c   1.000
_cell.angle_alpha   90.00
_cell.angle_beta   90.00
_cell.angle_gamma   90.00
#
_symmetry.space_group_name_H-M   'P 1'
#
loop_
_entity.id
_entity.type
_entity.pdbx_description
1 polymer ?
#
loop_
_entity_poly.entity_id
_entity_poly.type
_entity_poly.pdbx_seq_one_letter_code
_entity_poly.pdbx_strand_id
1 'polypeptide(L)'
;MTKLGFKFYTNQWYHYYISIYILTRVKGSLRPLKKIRFRQKSPTKTDSDTLTETIMFFLHFLDYRMEKFKIGLTNNFDANVNTSKLGIYDLCGQWPGKVLNFGEPMRVDCIDGSKLSRFVIVQQSPEIEQKYRDRRLAFAEIEVYAETRLDDVALKKPAHLSSMGGNYAIYNASYGVDNNFNAAWRFPHAAINYEYSNWFVVDLLAAYKVKYVVDRSVEQFVAGVQYKCTSEMQCLHTDICTAIYAIGVFGTNVWSKGAL
;
A
#
# COMPACT_ATOMS: atom_id res chain seq x y z
N MET A 1 3.52 6.55 45.65
CA MET A 1 3.27 5.99 44.30
C MET A 1 2.88 7.13 43.37
N THR A 2 3.73 7.40 42.39
CA THR A 2 3.70 8.56 41.50
C THR A 2 2.80 8.25 40.30
N LYS A 3 1.75 9.04 40.06
CA LYS A 3 0.96 9.00 38.82
C LYS A 3 1.50 10.08 37.88
N LEU A 4 2.01 9.66 36.72
CA LEU A 4 2.42 10.55 35.63
C LEU A 4 1.16 10.95 34.85
N GLY A 5 0.85 12.24 34.82
CA GLY A 5 -0.23 12.81 34.02
C GLY A 5 0.34 13.62 32.86
N PHE A 6 -0.12 13.36 31.63
CA PHE A 6 0.16 14.22 30.48
C PHE A 6 -1.00 15.20 30.29
N LYS A 7 -0.70 16.50 30.34
CA LYS A 7 -1.57 17.56 29.83
C LYS A 7 -1.08 17.94 28.44
N PHE A 8 -1.93 17.78 27.43
CA PHE A 8 -1.78 18.46 26.15
C PHE A 8 -2.70 19.68 26.13
N TYR A 9 -2.15 20.85 25.82
CA TYR A 9 -2.89 22.05 25.49
C TYR A 9 -2.84 22.22 23.96
N THR A 10 -3.99 22.15 23.31
CA THR A 10 -4.14 22.58 21.91
C THR A 10 -5.31 23.57 21.85
N ASN A 11 -4.98 24.86 21.87
CA ASN A 11 -5.93 25.93 21.58
C ASN A 11 -5.99 26.09 20.05
N GLN A 12 -6.83 25.29 19.38
CA GLN A 12 -7.45 25.64 18.09
C GLN A 12 -8.47 24.55 17.69
N TRP A 13 -9.71 24.98 17.50
CA TRP A 13 -10.84 24.11 17.14
C TRP A 13 -10.89 23.97 15.61
N TYR A 14 -10.50 22.81 15.08
CA TYR A 14 -10.73 22.48 13.68
C TYR A 14 -12.09 21.76 13.56
N HIS A 15 -12.98 22.30 12.73
CA HIS A 15 -14.21 21.63 12.34
C HIS A 15 -13.97 20.88 11.03
N TYR A 16 -13.99 19.55 11.08
CA TYR A 16 -13.99 18.72 9.88
C TYR A 16 -15.43 18.51 9.40
N TYR A 17 -15.66 18.71 8.10
CA TYR A 17 -16.95 18.46 7.47
C TYR A 17 -16.81 17.31 6.47
N ILE A 18 -17.38 16.16 6.79
CA ILE A 18 -17.53 15.06 5.84
C ILE A 18 -18.89 15.23 5.17
N SER A 19 -18.89 15.41 3.84
CA SER A 19 -20.11 15.42 3.04
C SER A 19 -20.26 14.08 2.35
N ILE A 20 -21.27 13.31 2.75
CA ILE A 20 -21.67 12.09 2.05
C ILE A 20 -22.82 12.44 1.12
N TYR A 21 -22.67 12.13 -0.17
CA TYR A 21 -23.73 12.31 -1.16
C TYR A 21 -24.40 10.97 -1.40
N ILE A 22 -25.69 10.89 -1.05
CA ILE A 22 -26.52 9.76 -1.47
C ILE A 22 -27.09 10.13 -2.84
N LEU A 23 -26.62 9.43 -3.87
CA LEU A 23 -27.10 9.61 -5.24
C LEU A 23 -28.24 8.62 -5.51
N THR A 24 -29.25 9.08 -6.24
CA THR A 24 -30.28 8.18 -6.78
C THR A 24 -30.44 8.41 -8.26
N ARG A 25 -30.86 7.36 -8.97
CA ARG A 25 -31.06 7.40 -10.40
C ARG A 25 -32.53 7.58 -10.71
N VAL A 26 -32.91 8.71 -11.29
CA VAL A 26 -34.28 8.99 -11.74
C VAL A 26 -34.25 9.25 -13.24
N LYS A 27 -34.93 8.41 -14.02
CA LYS A 27 -34.98 8.48 -15.50
C LYS A 27 -33.60 8.56 -16.16
N GLY A 28 -32.67 7.71 -15.73
CA GLY A 28 -31.33 7.61 -16.32
C GLY A 28 -30.28 8.60 -15.78
N SER A 29 -30.71 9.70 -15.14
CA SER A 29 -29.80 10.72 -14.55
C SER A 29 -29.54 10.46 -13.07
N LEU A 30 -28.29 10.57 -12.63
CA LEU A 30 -27.94 10.62 -11.20
C LEU A 30 -28.31 11.99 -10.64
N ARG A 31 -29.03 12.01 -9.52
CA ARG A 31 -29.35 13.24 -8.78
C ARG A 31 -29.00 13.06 -7.29
N PRO A 32 -28.38 14.05 -6.65
CA PRO A 32 -28.14 14.01 -5.21
C PRO A 32 -29.47 14.11 -4.47
N LEU A 33 -29.83 13.07 -3.72
CA LEU A 33 -31.11 13.00 -3.02
C LEU A 33 -31.02 13.71 -1.66
N LYS A 34 -29.89 13.54 -0.97
CA LYS A 34 -29.66 14.17 0.33
C LYS A 34 -28.18 14.41 0.55
N LYS A 35 -27.80 15.65 0.88
CA LYS A 35 -26.48 15.98 1.40
C LYS A 35 -26.52 15.79 2.91
N ILE A 36 -25.92 14.72 3.41
CA ILE A 36 -25.77 14.54 4.85
C ILE A 36 -24.47 15.23 5.25
N ARG A 37 -24.59 16.33 5.98
CA ARG A 37 -23.44 16.98 6.62
C ARG A 37 -23.32 16.41 8.03
N PHE A 38 -22.26 15.64 8.26
CA PHE A 38 -21.88 15.30 9.61
C PHE A 38 -21.14 16.50 10.18
N ARG A 39 -21.74 17.16 11.17
CA ARG A 39 -21.06 18.16 11.98
C ARG A 39 -20.61 17.45 13.25
N GLN A 40 -19.37 17.02 13.28
CA GLN A 40 -18.81 16.53 14.53
C GLN A 40 -18.53 17.74 15.42
N LYS A 41 -19.30 17.88 16.50
CA LYS A 41 -18.97 18.81 17.58
C LYS A 41 -17.80 18.17 18.31
N SER A 42 -16.68 18.89 18.41
CA SER A 42 -15.50 18.37 19.10
C SER A 42 -15.90 17.87 20.49
N PRO A 43 -15.57 16.61 20.82
CA PRO A 43 -16.10 15.96 22.01
C PRO A 43 -15.61 16.67 23.27
N THR A 44 -16.52 16.92 24.21
CA THR A 44 -16.17 17.36 25.56
C THR A 44 -15.67 16.15 26.34
N LYS A 45 -14.34 16.05 26.41
CA LYS A 45 -13.42 15.42 27.39
C LYS A 45 -13.73 14.08 28.10
N THR A 46 -14.88 13.42 27.98
CA THR A 46 -15.13 12.18 28.76
C THR A 46 -15.76 11.00 28.02
N ASP A 47 -16.19 11.14 26.77
CA ASP A 47 -16.76 10.02 25.97
C ASP A 47 -16.19 9.93 24.54
N SER A 48 -14.93 10.36 24.33
CA SER A 48 -14.34 10.47 22.97
C SER A 48 -13.60 9.24 22.45
N ASP A 49 -13.38 8.23 23.28
CA ASP A 49 -12.29 7.27 23.00
C ASP A 49 -12.73 6.02 22.21
N THR A 50 -14.02 5.85 21.90
CA THR A 50 -14.50 4.65 21.18
C THR A 50 -15.20 4.92 19.86
N LEU A 51 -15.81 6.09 19.65
CA LEU A 51 -16.65 6.31 18.46
C LEU A 51 -15.95 7.10 17.33
N THR A 52 -14.95 7.93 17.64
CA THR A 52 -14.24 8.72 16.62
C THR A 52 -13.16 7.91 15.89
N GLU A 53 -12.67 6.84 16.51
CA GLU A 53 -11.76 5.90 15.85
C GLU A 53 -12.49 5.03 14.81
N THR A 54 -13.81 4.85 14.90
CA THR A 54 -14.51 3.82 14.12
C THR A 54 -14.94 4.26 12.70
N ILE A 55 -14.99 5.57 12.38
CA ILE A 55 -15.61 6.04 11.11
C ILE A 55 -14.62 6.69 10.11
N MET A 56 -13.34 6.79 10.46
CA MET A 56 -12.25 7.02 9.50
C MET A 56 -11.38 5.76 9.34
N PHE A 57 -11.99 4.59 9.11
CA PHE A 57 -11.27 3.35 8.76
C PHE A 57 -11.43 2.95 7.29
N PHE A 58 -11.70 3.93 6.42
CA PHE A 58 -11.50 3.83 4.96
C PHE A 58 -10.27 4.63 4.53
N LEU A 59 -9.31 4.79 5.46
CA LEU A 59 -8.08 5.53 5.26
C LEU A 59 -7.11 4.70 4.42
N HIS A 60 -6.38 5.39 3.54
CA HIS A 60 -5.19 4.90 2.85
C HIS A 60 -4.42 3.92 3.73
N PHE A 61 -4.52 2.63 3.42
CA PHE A 61 -3.49 1.69 3.86
C PHE A 61 -2.28 1.97 2.98
N LEU A 62 -1.55 3.04 3.32
CA LEU A 62 -0.16 3.18 2.89
C LEU A 62 0.51 1.86 3.24
N ASP A 63 1.08 1.23 2.24
CA ASP A 63 1.60 -0.11 2.37
C ASP A 63 2.88 -0.10 3.21
N TYR A 64 2.74 -0.01 4.54
CA TYR A 64 3.87 0.07 5.44
C TYR A 64 4.82 -1.12 5.31
N ARG A 65 4.39 -2.21 4.63
CA ARG A 65 5.18 -3.42 4.42
C ARG A 65 6.44 -3.15 3.60
N MET A 66 6.44 -2.16 2.72
CA MET A 66 7.65 -1.75 1.99
C MET A 66 8.40 -0.61 2.70
N GLU A 67 8.07 -0.25 3.94
CA GLU A 67 8.89 0.73 4.67
C GLU A 67 10.31 0.19 4.83
N LYS A 68 11.29 1.04 4.56
CA LYS A 68 12.71 0.73 4.71
C LYS A 68 13.19 -0.54 3.99
N PHE A 69 12.55 -0.94 2.89
CA PHE A 69 12.94 -2.14 2.15
C PHE A 69 14.41 -2.09 1.73
N LYS A 70 15.02 -3.27 1.62
CA LYS A 70 16.42 -3.47 1.27
C LYS A 70 16.54 -4.06 -0.14
N ILE A 71 17.57 -3.61 -0.86
CA ILE A 71 17.99 -4.18 -2.13
C ILE A 71 19.31 -4.90 -1.95
N GLY A 72 19.31 -6.19 -2.28
CA GLY A 72 20.46 -7.07 -2.27
C GLY A 72 20.91 -7.44 -3.68
N LEU A 73 22.21 -7.70 -3.84
CA LEU A 73 22.80 -8.16 -5.08
C LEU A 73 23.61 -9.45 -4.86
N THR A 74 23.51 -10.39 -5.78
CA THR A 74 24.31 -11.63 -5.76
C THR A 74 24.49 -12.22 -7.15
N ASN A 75 25.50 -13.09 -7.32
CA ASN A 75 25.67 -13.93 -8.51
C ASN A 75 25.21 -15.38 -8.29
N ASN A 76 24.89 -15.75 -7.06
CA ASN A 76 24.47 -17.10 -6.70
C ASN A 76 23.11 -17.01 -6.02
N PHE A 77 22.10 -17.59 -6.67
CA PHE A 77 20.76 -17.69 -6.11
C PHE A 77 20.14 -19.01 -6.54
N ASP A 78 19.51 -19.69 -5.57
CA ASP A 78 18.69 -20.87 -5.82
C ASP A 78 17.29 -20.59 -5.26
N ALA A 79 16.31 -20.60 -6.16
CA ALA A 79 14.90 -20.38 -5.86
C ALA A 79 14.27 -21.56 -5.09
N ASN A 80 14.87 -22.76 -5.16
CA ASN A 80 14.36 -23.96 -4.50
C ASN A 80 14.79 -24.06 -3.02
N VAL A 81 15.74 -23.23 -2.60
CA VAL A 81 16.20 -23.19 -1.21
C VAL A 81 15.30 -22.25 -0.41
N ASN A 82 14.39 -22.85 0.36
CA ASN A 82 13.46 -22.17 1.26
C ASN A 82 14.12 -21.77 2.57
N THR A 83 15.05 -20.81 2.52
CA THR A 83 15.67 -20.20 3.70
C THR A 83 15.59 -18.69 3.64
N SER A 84 15.80 -18.03 4.78
CA SER A 84 16.00 -16.58 4.80
C SER A 84 17.17 -16.21 3.90
N LYS A 85 16.98 -15.17 3.08
CA LYS A 85 18.02 -14.63 2.20
C LYS A 85 18.77 -13.46 2.85
N LEU A 86 18.45 -13.11 4.11
CA LEU A 86 19.17 -12.06 4.83
C LEU A 86 20.63 -12.49 5.05
N GLY A 87 21.57 -11.66 4.58
CA GLY A 87 23.00 -11.84 4.80
C GLY A 87 23.73 -12.75 3.81
N ILE A 88 23.05 -13.31 2.81
CA ILE A 88 23.69 -14.10 1.73
C ILE A 88 23.97 -13.28 0.46
N TYR A 89 23.54 -12.02 0.44
CA TYR A 89 23.73 -11.08 -0.65
C TYR A 89 24.49 -9.86 -0.17
N ASP A 90 25.14 -9.15 -1.09
CA ASP A 90 25.73 -7.85 -0.80
C ASP A 90 24.63 -6.79 -0.79
N LEU A 91 24.59 -5.98 0.28
CA LEU A 91 23.61 -4.90 0.36
C LEU A 91 23.95 -3.83 -0.68
N CYS A 92 23.09 -3.67 -1.69
CA CYS A 92 23.17 -2.54 -2.63
C CYS A 92 22.71 -1.27 -1.93
N GLY A 93 21.53 -1.29 -1.30
CA GLY A 93 20.99 -0.10 -0.64
C GLY A 93 19.72 -0.38 0.13
N GLN A 94 19.18 0.68 0.75
CA GLN A 94 17.94 0.62 1.52
C GLN A 94 17.13 1.90 1.30
N TRP A 95 15.82 1.75 1.16
CA TRP A 95 14.93 2.91 1.18
C TRP A 95 14.97 3.58 2.57
N PRO A 96 15.16 4.90 2.68
CA PRO A 96 15.38 5.54 3.98
C PRO A 96 14.09 5.80 4.75
N GLY A 97 12.93 5.81 4.08
CA GLY A 97 11.73 6.44 4.59
C GLY A 97 10.47 5.58 4.58
N LYS A 98 9.35 6.28 4.67
CA LYS A 98 8.02 5.72 4.49
C LYS A 98 7.77 5.40 3.02
N VAL A 99 6.88 4.46 2.77
CA VAL A 99 6.42 4.15 1.41
C VAL A 99 5.69 5.36 0.84
N LEU A 100 6.00 5.67 -0.42
CA LEU A 100 5.36 6.75 -1.17
C LEU A 100 3.95 6.36 -1.62
N ASN A 101 3.18 7.32 -2.14
CA ASN A 101 1.83 7.04 -2.63
C ASN A 101 1.89 6.11 -3.85
N PHE A 102 0.72 5.60 -4.25
CA PHE A 102 0.60 4.66 -5.35
C PHE A 102 1.31 5.09 -6.62
N GLY A 103 2.10 4.17 -7.19
CA GLY A 103 2.82 4.39 -8.45
C GLY A 103 3.98 5.37 -8.37
N GLU A 104 4.15 6.07 -7.24
CA GLU A 104 5.31 6.93 -7.01
C GLU A 104 6.58 6.07 -6.90
N PRO A 105 7.61 6.37 -7.71
CA PRO A 105 8.82 5.56 -7.73
C PRO A 105 9.68 5.80 -6.48
N MET A 106 10.06 4.73 -5.81
CA MET A 106 11.02 4.69 -4.71
C MET A 106 12.36 4.19 -5.22
N ARG A 107 13.28 5.12 -5.46
CA ARG A 107 14.62 4.81 -5.96
C ARG A 107 15.57 4.49 -4.83
N VAL A 108 16.31 3.39 -4.98
CA VAL A 108 17.41 2.97 -4.12
C VAL A 108 18.68 2.92 -4.97
N ASP A 109 19.60 3.85 -4.71
CA ASP A 109 20.93 3.86 -5.32
C ASP A 109 21.84 2.81 -4.65
N CYS A 110 22.61 2.08 -5.46
CA CYS A 110 23.54 1.10 -4.94
C CYS A 110 24.82 1.77 -4.43
N ILE A 111 25.22 1.45 -3.19
CA ILE A 111 26.42 1.96 -2.53
C ILE A 111 27.68 1.50 -3.26
N ASP A 112 27.69 0.23 -3.69
CA ASP A 112 28.78 -0.36 -4.49
C ASP A 112 28.27 -0.75 -5.89
N GLY A 113 28.20 0.24 -6.78
CA GLY A 113 27.84 0.02 -8.19
C GLY A 113 28.92 -0.68 -9.02
N SER A 114 30.08 -1.03 -8.44
CA SER A 114 31.19 -1.63 -9.18
C SER A 114 31.03 -3.14 -9.38
N LYS A 115 30.26 -3.80 -8.51
CA LYS A 115 30.08 -5.25 -8.50
C LYS A 115 29.12 -5.71 -9.61
N LEU A 116 29.58 -6.67 -10.41
CA LEU A 116 28.73 -7.38 -11.36
C LEU A 116 27.83 -8.36 -10.61
N SER A 117 26.51 -8.24 -10.83
CA SER A 117 25.51 -9.07 -10.17
C SER A 117 24.43 -9.52 -11.16
N ARG A 118 24.09 -10.81 -11.11
CA ARG A 118 23.02 -11.41 -11.94
C ARG A 118 21.65 -11.34 -11.28
N PHE A 119 21.60 -11.40 -9.95
CA PHE A 119 20.34 -11.43 -9.22
C PHE A 119 20.16 -10.15 -8.40
N VAL A 120 18.95 -9.60 -8.46
CA VAL A 120 18.51 -8.49 -7.62
C VAL A 120 17.45 -9.01 -6.65
N ILE A 121 17.65 -8.77 -5.36
CA ILE A 121 16.81 -9.26 -4.28
C ILE A 121 16.15 -8.08 -3.59
N VAL A 122 14.83 -8.09 -3.52
CA VAL A 122 14.02 -7.13 -2.75
C VAL A 122 13.53 -7.82 -1.50
N GLN A 123 13.79 -7.22 -0.34
CA GLN A 123 13.40 -7.78 0.94
C GLN A 123 12.92 -6.70 1.89
N GLN A 124 11.88 -7.03 2.68
CA GLN A 124 11.37 -6.13 3.70
C GLN A 124 12.42 -5.87 4.80
N SER A 125 12.32 -4.71 5.45
CA SER A 125 13.17 -4.43 6.61
C SER A 125 12.81 -5.33 7.80
N PRO A 126 13.79 -6.01 8.44
CA PRO A 126 13.55 -6.75 9.68
C PRO A 126 12.94 -5.89 10.79
N GLU A 127 13.27 -4.59 10.82
CA GLU A 127 12.70 -3.63 11.77
C GLU A 127 11.18 -3.52 11.60
N ILE A 128 10.72 -3.44 10.35
CA ILE A 128 9.31 -3.27 10.00
C ILE A 128 8.56 -4.58 10.17
N GLU A 129 9.16 -5.70 9.76
CA GLU A 129 8.62 -7.04 10.02
C GLU A 129 8.37 -7.26 11.51
N GLN A 130 9.34 -6.92 12.36
CA GLN A 130 9.22 -7.10 13.81
C GLN A 130 8.20 -6.15 14.43
N LYS A 131 8.19 -4.87 14.01
CA LYS A 131 7.32 -3.83 14.55
C LYS A 131 5.84 -4.15 14.33
N TYR A 132 5.47 -4.58 13.14
CA TYR A 132 4.07 -4.82 12.77
C TYR A 132 3.66 -6.29 12.80
N ARG A 133 4.62 -7.21 13.01
CA ARG A 133 4.41 -8.67 12.91
C ARG A 133 3.81 -9.06 11.56
N ASP A 134 4.20 -8.34 10.51
CA ASP A 134 3.74 -8.56 9.14
C ASP A 134 4.97 -8.73 8.25
N ARG A 135 5.09 -9.93 7.69
CA ARG A 135 6.19 -10.31 6.80
C ARG A 135 5.79 -10.26 5.33
N ARG A 136 4.56 -9.85 5.01
CA ARG A 136 4.11 -9.79 3.61
C ARG A 136 4.95 -8.77 2.88
N LEU A 137 5.34 -9.12 1.66
CA LEU A 137 5.97 -8.22 0.73
C LEU A 137 5.01 -8.01 -0.44
N ALA A 138 4.79 -6.76 -0.83
CA ALA A 138 3.87 -6.38 -1.88
C ALA A 138 4.29 -5.06 -2.52
N PHE A 139 4.40 -5.06 -3.84
CA PHE A 139 4.75 -3.88 -4.63
C PHE A 139 4.22 -4.08 -6.06
N ALA A 140 4.19 -3.03 -6.88
CA ALA A 140 3.62 -3.04 -8.22
C ALA A 140 4.67 -3.42 -9.27
N GLU A 141 5.85 -2.81 -9.21
CA GLU A 141 6.91 -3.00 -10.22
C GLU A 141 8.30 -2.81 -9.59
N ILE A 142 9.26 -3.58 -10.08
CA ILE A 142 10.69 -3.45 -9.83
C ILE A 142 11.39 -3.21 -11.16
N GLU A 143 12.01 -2.04 -11.27
CA GLU A 143 12.85 -1.66 -12.40
C GLU A 143 14.31 -1.68 -11.96
N VAL A 144 15.21 -2.20 -12.77
CA VAL A 144 16.65 -2.29 -12.48
C VAL A 144 17.43 -1.57 -13.57
N TYR A 145 18.26 -0.60 -13.18
CA TYR A 145 19.06 0.17 -14.13
C TYR A 145 20.55 -0.07 -13.92
N ALA A 146 21.24 -0.47 -14.99
CA ALA A 146 22.67 -0.75 -14.98
C ALA A 146 23.50 0.47 -15.42
N GLU A 147 24.77 0.53 -15.04
CA GLU A 147 25.67 1.64 -15.40
C GLU A 147 25.79 1.86 -16.93
N THR A 148 25.84 0.76 -17.69
CA THR A 148 26.07 0.78 -19.14
C THR A 148 24.79 0.80 -19.97
N ARG A 149 23.61 0.86 -19.33
CA ARG A 149 22.32 0.76 -19.99
C ARG A 149 21.36 1.83 -19.49
N LEU A 150 20.57 2.39 -20.40
CA LEU A 150 19.55 3.39 -20.07
C LEU A 150 18.16 2.76 -19.92
N ASP A 151 18.00 1.51 -20.34
CA ASP A 151 16.76 0.75 -20.23
C ASP A 151 16.73 -0.13 -18.98
N ASP A 152 15.50 -0.45 -18.55
CA ASP A 152 15.25 -1.38 -17.46
C ASP A 152 15.70 -2.80 -17.85
N VAL A 153 16.74 -3.29 -17.18
CA VAL A 153 17.32 -4.61 -17.44
C VAL A 153 16.52 -5.74 -16.79
N ALA A 154 15.60 -5.44 -15.87
CA ALA A 154 14.70 -6.41 -15.24
C ALA A 154 13.43 -6.68 -16.07
N LEU A 155 13.11 -5.82 -17.05
CA LEU A 155 11.90 -5.94 -17.86
C LEU A 155 11.74 -7.34 -18.48
N LYS A 156 10.63 -8.00 -18.12
CA LYS A 156 10.20 -9.34 -18.54
C LYS A 156 11.21 -10.45 -18.25
N LYS A 157 12.08 -10.24 -17.27
CA LYS A 157 13.03 -11.26 -16.82
C LYS A 157 12.35 -12.28 -15.89
N PRO A 158 12.92 -13.49 -15.74
CA PRO A 158 12.43 -14.43 -14.74
C PRO A 158 12.46 -13.80 -13.34
N ALA A 159 11.37 -13.99 -12.59
CA ALA A 159 11.23 -13.48 -11.24
C ALA A 159 10.69 -14.58 -10.32
N HIS A 160 11.05 -14.49 -9.04
CA HIS A 160 10.72 -15.47 -8.02
C HIS A 160 10.25 -14.77 -6.74
N LEU A 161 9.33 -15.42 -6.04
CA LEU A 161 8.86 -15.02 -4.71
C LEU A 161 9.17 -16.14 -3.72
N SER A 162 9.49 -15.77 -2.48
CA SER A 162 9.68 -16.71 -1.37
C SER A 162 8.44 -17.57 -1.12
N SER A 163 7.27 -16.95 -1.26
CA SER A 163 5.97 -17.60 -1.11
C SER A 163 4.94 -16.85 -1.93
N MET A 164 3.90 -17.54 -2.38
CA MET A 164 2.76 -16.91 -3.05
C MET A 164 1.65 -16.64 -2.04
N GLY A 165 1.14 -15.41 -2.01
CA GLY A 165 0.04 -14.99 -1.13
C GLY A 165 -1.28 -15.70 -1.44
N GLY A 166 -1.52 -16.86 -0.83
CA GLY A 166 -2.73 -17.66 -1.06
C GLY A 166 -2.73 -18.35 -2.42
N ASN A 167 -3.86 -18.98 -2.78
CA ASN A 167 -3.99 -19.79 -4.00
C ASN A 167 -4.38 -18.97 -5.24
N TYR A 168 -4.20 -17.65 -5.22
CA TYR A 168 -4.66 -16.79 -6.31
C TYR A 168 -3.53 -16.57 -7.32
N ALA A 169 -3.76 -17.01 -8.56
CA ALA A 169 -2.87 -16.79 -9.72
C ALA A 169 -2.63 -15.29 -10.05
N ILE A 170 -3.24 -14.38 -9.30
CA ILE A 170 -3.14 -12.93 -9.44
C ILE A 170 -1.88 -12.36 -8.77
N TYR A 171 -1.19 -13.14 -7.93
CA TYR A 171 0.01 -12.71 -7.20
C TYR A 171 1.31 -13.33 -7.72
N ASN A 172 1.47 -13.34 -9.03
CA ASN A 172 2.65 -13.93 -9.68
C ASN A 172 3.86 -12.99 -9.59
N ALA A 173 5.04 -13.55 -9.34
CA ALA A 173 6.31 -12.82 -9.37
C ALA A 173 6.54 -12.11 -10.71
N SER A 174 6.07 -12.69 -11.82
CA SER A 174 6.22 -12.08 -13.16
C SER A 174 5.57 -10.71 -13.28
N TYR A 175 4.58 -10.38 -12.44
CA TYR A 175 3.92 -9.07 -12.45
C TYR A 175 4.78 -7.96 -11.87
N GLY A 176 5.86 -8.31 -11.15
CA GLY A 176 6.78 -7.31 -10.63
C GLY A 176 7.77 -6.77 -11.66
N VAL A 177 7.74 -7.28 -12.88
CA VAL A 177 8.71 -6.97 -13.94
C VAL A 177 8.05 -6.94 -15.32
N ASP A 178 6.73 -6.69 -15.40
CA ASP A 178 5.98 -6.71 -16.66
C ASP A 178 5.69 -5.31 -17.23
N ASN A 179 6.13 -4.25 -16.55
CA ASN A 179 5.86 -2.85 -16.83
C ASN A 179 4.37 -2.51 -16.84
N ASN A 180 3.59 -3.15 -15.97
CA ASN A 180 2.15 -2.96 -15.84
C ASN A 180 1.72 -2.66 -14.39
N PHE A 181 2.34 -1.65 -13.80
CA PHE A 181 2.03 -1.16 -12.44
C PHE A 181 0.62 -0.55 -12.26
N ASN A 182 -0.15 -0.35 -13.34
CA ASN A 182 -1.52 0.15 -13.26
C ASN A 182 -2.55 -0.94 -12.92
N ALA A 183 -2.15 -2.21 -12.92
CA ALA A 183 -3.03 -3.32 -12.62
C ALA A 183 -3.18 -3.53 -11.11
N ALA A 184 -4.17 -2.86 -10.50
CA ALA A 184 -4.45 -2.91 -9.06
C ALA A 184 -4.64 -4.32 -8.44
N TRP A 185 -4.77 -5.36 -9.27
CA TRP A 185 -4.98 -6.75 -8.85
C TRP A 185 -3.85 -7.70 -9.27
N ARG A 186 -2.88 -7.24 -10.08
CA ARG A 186 -1.81 -8.07 -10.63
C ARG A 186 -0.49 -7.54 -10.14
N PHE A 187 -0.03 -8.07 -9.01
CA PHE A 187 1.18 -7.62 -8.38
C PHE A 187 1.81 -8.74 -7.55
N PRO A 188 3.14 -8.78 -7.38
CA PRO A 188 3.77 -9.73 -6.48
C PRO A 188 3.26 -9.56 -5.05
N HIS A 189 2.79 -10.65 -4.44
CA HIS A 189 2.35 -10.64 -3.05
C HIS A 189 2.82 -11.92 -2.36
N ALA A 190 3.62 -11.75 -1.31
CA ALA A 190 4.13 -12.87 -0.53
C ALA A 190 3.21 -13.21 0.66
N ALA A 191 3.16 -14.49 1.03
CA ALA A 191 2.28 -14.98 2.09
C ALA A 191 2.70 -14.50 3.48
N ILE A 192 1.73 -14.19 4.32
CA ILE A 192 1.97 -13.74 5.70
C ILE A 192 2.57 -14.82 6.61
N ASN A 193 2.19 -16.08 6.39
CA ASN A 193 2.55 -17.21 7.25
C ASN A 193 3.86 -17.89 6.83
N TYR A 194 4.72 -17.22 6.06
CA TYR A 194 5.99 -17.81 5.67
C TYR A 194 6.94 -17.84 6.86
N GLU A 195 7.64 -18.98 7.04
CA GLU A 195 8.50 -19.23 8.20
C GLU A 195 9.65 -18.21 8.28
N TYR A 196 10.10 -17.73 7.13
CA TYR A 196 11.20 -16.77 6.98
C TYR A 196 10.71 -15.41 6.48
N SER A 197 11.57 -14.39 6.57
CA SER A 197 11.35 -13.08 5.94
C SER A 197 11.14 -13.27 4.43
N ASN A 198 10.05 -12.71 3.90
CA ASN A 198 9.73 -12.86 2.49
C ASN A 198 10.71 -12.08 1.62
N TRP A 199 10.90 -12.57 0.40
CA TRP A 199 11.80 -11.99 -0.58
C TRP A 199 11.18 -12.09 -1.97
N PHE A 200 11.59 -11.16 -2.83
CA PHE A 200 11.38 -11.21 -4.26
C PHE A 200 12.72 -11.13 -4.96
N VAL A 201 12.91 -11.91 -6.02
CA VAL A 201 14.17 -11.95 -6.77
C VAL A 201 13.91 -11.85 -8.26
N VAL A 202 14.71 -11.05 -8.95
CA VAL A 202 14.80 -11.01 -10.41
C VAL A 202 16.11 -11.65 -10.87
N ASP A 203 16.03 -12.61 -11.79
CA ASP A 203 17.20 -13.13 -12.52
C ASP A 203 17.42 -12.31 -13.80
N LEU A 204 18.45 -11.47 -13.80
CA LEU A 204 18.74 -10.60 -14.95
C LEU A 204 19.27 -11.35 -16.19
N LEU A 205 19.49 -12.68 -16.09
CA LEU A 205 20.07 -13.58 -17.11
C LEU A 205 21.53 -13.29 -17.49
N ALA A 206 22.05 -12.11 -17.15
CA ALA A 206 23.44 -11.72 -17.27
C ALA A 206 23.84 -10.90 -16.04
N ALA A 207 25.14 -10.83 -15.75
CA ALA A 207 25.63 -10.02 -14.66
C ALA A 207 25.78 -8.55 -15.09
N TYR A 208 25.23 -7.63 -14.30
CA TYR A 208 25.25 -6.19 -14.55
C TYR A 208 25.88 -5.44 -13.39
N LYS A 209 26.51 -4.30 -13.69
CA LYS A 209 26.85 -3.28 -12.69
C LYS A 209 25.59 -2.48 -12.40
N VAL A 210 24.83 -2.91 -11.40
CA VAL A 210 23.55 -2.27 -11.05
C VAL A 210 23.83 -0.91 -10.43
N LYS A 211 23.24 0.15 -10.99
CA LYS A 211 23.41 1.53 -10.53
C LYS A 211 22.35 1.89 -9.48
N TYR A 212 21.09 1.59 -9.80
CA TYR A 212 19.97 1.81 -8.90
C TYR A 212 18.81 0.88 -9.25
N VAL A 213 17.93 0.69 -8.27
CA VAL A 213 16.68 -0.06 -8.40
C VAL A 213 15.53 0.88 -8.06
N VAL A 214 14.43 0.77 -8.79
CA VAL A 214 13.20 1.53 -8.53
C VAL A 214 12.10 0.56 -8.15
N ASP A 215 11.48 0.80 -7.01
CA ASP A 215 10.27 0.11 -6.55
C ASP A 215 9.06 1.04 -6.74
N ARG A 216 7.97 0.53 -7.31
CA ARG A 216 6.68 1.24 -7.34
C ARG A 216 5.72 0.56 -6.40
N SER A 217 5.17 1.30 -5.44
CA SER A 217 4.23 0.74 -4.47
C SER A 217 2.87 0.39 -5.10
N VAL A 218 2.22 -0.64 -4.56
CA VAL A 218 0.79 -0.92 -4.85
C VAL A 218 -0.11 -0.11 -3.92
N GLU A 219 -1.20 0.42 -4.48
CA GLU A 219 -2.36 0.74 -3.69
C GLU A 219 -3.16 -0.54 -3.56
N GLN A 220 -3.32 -1.05 -2.35
CA GLN A 220 -4.45 -1.92 -2.11
C GLN A 220 -5.69 -1.04 -2.17
N PHE A 221 -6.31 -0.96 -3.35
CA PHE A 221 -7.72 -0.61 -3.42
C PHE A 221 -8.45 -1.67 -2.62
N VAL A 222 -8.71 -1.37 -1.34
CA VAL A 222 -9.82 -2.01 -0.64
C VAL A 222 -11.04 -1.52 -1.41
N ALA A 223 -11.45 -2.28 -2.42
CA ALA A 223 -12.72 -2.09 -3.07
C ALA A 223 -13.73 -1.99 -1.93
N GLY A 224 -14.25 -0.78 -1.71
CA GLY A 224 -15.33 -0.58 -0.77
C GLY A 224 -16.37 -1.61 -1.12
N VAL A 225 -16.63 -2.52 -0.19
CA VAL A 225 -17.58 -3.62 -0.35
C VAL A 225 -18.83 -3.02 -0.96
N GLN A 226 -19.08 -3.33 -2.23
CA GLN A 226 -20.33 -2.95 -2.86
C GLN A 226 -21.34 -3.93 -2.29
N TYR A 227 -21.96 -3.55 -1.16
CA TYR A 227 -23.05 -4.31 -0.58
C TYR A 227 -24.15 -4.41 -1.65
N LYS A 228 -24.25 -5.58 -2.28
CA LYS A 228 -25.39 -5.93 -3.11
C LYS A 228 -26.51 -6.24 -2.12
N CYS A 229 -27.34 -5.24 -1.82
CA CYS A 229 -28.58 -5.48 -1.11
C CYS A 229 -29.40 -6.48 -1.94
N THR A 230 -29.41 -7.74 -1.52
CA THR A 230 -30.38 -8.71 -2.02
C THR A 230 -31.75 -8.23 -1.56
N SER A 231 -32.67 -8.14 -2.51
CA SER A 231 -34.02 -7.64 -2.32
C SER A 231 -34.84 -8.57 -1.43
N GLU A 232 -34.71 -8.44 -0.12
CA GLU A 232 -35.78 -8.70 0.83
C GLU A 232 -35.94 -7.45 1.71
N MET A 233 -36.63 -6.46 1.14
CA MET A 233 -37.16 -5.32 1.87
C MET A 233 -38.35 -5.80 2.71
N GLN A 234 -38.15 -6.03 4.00
CA GLN A 234 -39.27 -5.96 4.93
C GLN A 234 -39.58 -4.49 5.21
N CYS A 235 -40.69 -4.02 4.66
CA CYS A 235 -41.24 -2.70 4.93
C CYS A 235 -41.78 -2.67 6.36
N LEU A 236 -41.07 -2.01 7.27
CA LEU A 236 -41.62 -1.57 8.55
C LEU A 236 -42.18 -0.17 8.36
N HIS A 237 -43.51 -0.11 8.27
CA HIS A 237 -44.35 1.08 8.13
C HIS A 237 -44.32 1.82 6.79
N THR A 238 -45.54 2.21 6.40
CA THR A 238 -45.93 2.91 5.18
C THR A 238 -45.09 4.17 4.94
N ASP A 239 -44.62 4.28 3.69
CA ASP A 239 -44.04 5.46 3.05
C ASP A 239 -42.57 5.77 3.42
N ILE A 240 -41.64 4.98 2.88
CA ILE A 240 -40.42 5.40 2.14
C ILE A 240 -39.45 4.20 2.03
N CYS A 241 -39.27 3.65 0.83
CA CYS A 241 -38.19 2.71 0.53
C CYS A 241 -36.94 3.49 0.08
N THR A 242 -35.90 3.56 0.91
CA THR A 242 -34.62 4.18 0.53
C THR A 242 -33.63 3.09 0.14
N ALA A 243 -33.32 2.98 -1.15
CA ALA A 243 -32.19 2.17 -1.61
C ALA A 243 -30.89 2.99 -1.50
N ILE A 244 -29.93 2.52 -0.70
CA ILE A 244 -28.62 3.14 -0.57
C ILE A 244 -27.73 2.65 -1.71
N TYR A 245 -27.55 3.47 -2.74
CA TYR A 245 -26.60 3.21 -3.82
C TYR A 245 -25.33 4.04 -3.61
N ALA A 246 -24.21 3.33 -3.46
CA ALA A 246 -22.81 3.76 -3.52
C ALA A 246 -22.38 4.94 -2.62
N ILE A 247 -21.40 4.68 -1.75
CA ILE A 247 -20.65 5.72 -1.05
C ILE A 247 -19.48 6.13 -1.96
N GLY A 248 -19.62 7.26 -2.66
CA GLY A 248 -18.50 7.94 -3.31
C GLY A 248 -17.94 9.00 -2.37
N VAL A 249 -16.70 8.82 -1.88
CA VAL A 249 -15.99 9.85 -1.11
C VAL A 249 -15.21 10.73 -2.09
N PHE A 250 -15.59 12.00 -2.20
CA PHE A 250 -14.82 12.99 -2.95
C PHE A 250 -14.27 14.02 -1.96
N GLY A 251 -12.96 14.03 -1.77
CA GLY A 251 -12.25 15.08 -1.04
C GLY A 251 -11.87 16.21 -1.99
N THR A 252 -12.32 17.44 -1.71
CA THR A 252 -11.75 18.65 -2.33
C THR A 252 -11.13 19.49 -1.23
N ASN A 253 -9.82 19.73 -1.32
CA ASN A 253 -9.13 20.68 -0.45
C ASN A 253 -9.54 22.10 -0.84
N VAL A 254 -10.30 22.79 0.03
CA VAL A 254 -10.57 24.22 -0.12
C VAL A 254 -9.58 24.97 0.77
N TRP A 255 -8.58 25.59 0.14
CA TRP A 255 -7.71 26.54 0.80
C TRP A 255 -8.44 27.87 0.95
N SER A 256 -8.80 28.24 2.18
CA SER A 256 -9.17 29.62 2.47
C SER A 256 -7.90 30.47 2.50
N LYS A 257 -7.75 31.39 1.55
CA LYS A 257 -6.78 32.47 1.64
C LYS A 257 -7.11 33.32 2.87
N GLY A 258 -6.23 33.30 3.87
CA GLY A 258 -6.20 34.34 4.89
C GLY A 258 -5.65 35.62 4.26
N ALA A 259 -6.42 36.70 4.36
CA ALA A 259 -5.94 38.05 4.11
C ALA A 259 -5.01 38.50 5.26
N LEU A 260 -4.13 39.44 4.91
CA LEU A 260 -3.11 40.10 5.75
C LEU A 260 -3.56 40.46 7.16
#